data_AF-A0A1F8ZLG2-F1
#
_entry.id   AF-A0A1F8ZLG2-F1
#
_cell.length_a   1.000
_cell.length_b   1.000
_cell.length_c   1.000
_cell.angle_alpha   90.00
_cell.angle_beta   90.00
_cell.angle_gamma   90.00
#
_symmetry.space_group_name_H-M   'P 1'
#
loop_
_entity.id
_entity.type
_entity.pdbx_description
1 polymer ?
#
loop_
_entity_poly.entity_id
_entity_poly.type
_entity_poly.pdbx_seq_one_letter_code
_entity_poly.pdbx_strand_id
1 'polypeptide(L)'
;MQTPLDFTKKAKDDLSVDFFDEKACRMAVLKMIHKEGPRCPRCDKAITSERGIVNFYELKRVFCKHCKKIFTALTGTVLNGMQIDLRTLYLLAVFLALKIERKEIARMLKIHTETVRLWEFKFKAFEGLDDMTVKSHFHDLQ
;
A
#
# COMPACT_ATOMS: atom_id res chain seq x y z
N MET A 1 5.97 -12.85 7.26
CA MET A 1 4.81 -12.61 8.16
C MET A 1 4.43 -11.14 8.02
N GLN A 2 3.39 -10.79 7.25
CA GLN A 2 2.94 -9.39 7.13
C GLN A 2 1.84 -9.17 8.16
N THR A 3 2.08 -8.28 9.12
CA THR A 3 1.12 -7.84 10.15
C THR A 3 -0.10 -7.19 9.50
N PRO A 4 -1.30 -7.26 10.14
CA PRO A 4 -2.43 -6.46 9.78
C PRO A 4 -2.07 -5.03 9.42
N LEU A 5 -2.31 -4.66 8.16
CA LEU A 5 -2.15 -3.29 7.70
C LEU A 5 -3.45 -2.58 8.03
N ASP A 6 -3.53 -2.07 9.27
CA ASP A 6 -4.52 -1.07 9.67
C ASP A 6 -4.19 0.26 8.97
N PHE A 7 -4.27 0.23 7.65
CA PHE A 7 -3.76 1.25 6.75
C PHE A 7 -4.54 2.55 6.95
N THR A 8 -5.85 2.44 7.14
CA THR A 8 -6.74 3.59 7.31
C THR A 8 -6.51 4.28 8.65
N LYS A 9 -6.41 3.52 9.76
CA LYS A 9 -6.08 4.08 11.08
C LYS A 9 -4.68 4.67 11.11
N LYS A 10 -3.68 3.93 10.61
CA LYS A 10 -2.30 4.42 10.60
C LYS A 10 -2.16 5.70 9.77
N ALA A 11 -2.81 5.77 8.61
CA ALA A 11 -2.79 6.97 7.78
C ALA A 11 -3.41 8.19 8.50
N LYS A 12 -4.49 7.97 9.25
CA LYS A 12 -5.12 9.03 10.06
C LYS A 12 -4.23 9.48 11.21
N ASP A 13 -3.65 8.55 11.96
CA ASP A 13 -2.82 8.86 13.14
C ASP A 13 -1.53 9.59 12.73
N ASP A 14 -0.98 9.26 11.57
CA ASP A 14 0.22 9.90 11.02
C ASP A 14 -0.08 11.23 10.28
N LEU A 15 -1.34 11.69 10.18
CA LEU A 15 -1.71 12.85 9.35
C LEU A 15 -1.02 14.15 9.79
N SER A 16 -0.26 14.75 8.86
CA SER A 16 0.38 16.06 9.00
C SER A 16 0.27 16.88 7.70
N VAL A 17 0.65 18.17 7.74
CA VAL A 17 0.65 19.04 6.55
C VAL A 17 1.57 18.51 5.45
N ASP A 18 2.64 17.79 5.81
CA ASP A 18 3.54 17.18 4.84
C ASP A 18 2.84 16.12 3.99
N PHE A 19 1.69 15.57 4.40
CA PHE A 19 0.90 14.61 3.61
C PHE A 19 0.10 15.25 2.47
N PHE A 20 0.24 16.56 2.25
CA PHE A 20 -0.14 17.18 0.96
C PHE A 20 0.99 17.09 -0.08
N ASP A 21 2.22 16.72 0.33
CA ASP A 21 3.35 16.47 -0.56
C ASP A 21 3.32 15.03 -1.12
N GLU A 22 3.45 14.92 -2.44
CA GLU A 22 3.41 13.62 -3.15
C GLU A 22 4.54 12.69 -2.70
N LYS A 23 5.74 13.24 -2.46
CA LYS A 23 6.91 12.45 -2.09
C LYS A 23 6.78 11.93 -0.66
N ALA A 24 6.28 12.75 0.27
CA ALA A 24 5.99 12.34 1.64
C ALA A 24 4.95 11.20 1.68
N CYS A 25 3.81 11.37 1.01
CA CYS A 25 2.77 10.34 0.91
C CYS A 25 3.29 9.05 0.29
N ARG A 26 4.00 9.15 -0.85
CA ARG A 26 4.63 7.99 -1.49
C ARG A 26 5.54 7.26 -0.51
N MET A 27 6.38 7.99 0.21
CA MET A 27 7.30 7.38 1.16
C MET A 27 6.60 6.70 2.33
N ALA A 28 5.56 7.33 2.88
CA ALA A 28 4.76 6.71 3.93
C ALA A 28 4.14 5.40 3.46
N VAL A 29 3.45 5.40 2.30
CA VAL A 29 2.82 4.20 1.76
C VAL A 29 3.84 3.10 1.45
N LEU A 30 4.97 3.44 0.82
CA LEU A 30 5.99 2.43 0.50
C LEU A 30 6.62 1.83 1.75
N LYS A 31 6.82 2.61 2.83
CA LYS A 31 7.30 2.08 4.12
C LYS A 31 6.27 1.21 4.82
N MET A 32 4.97 1.47 4.63
CA MET A 32 3.91 0.63 5.17
C MET A 32 3.88 -0.75 4.50
N ILE A 33 4.08 -0.81 3.18
CA ILE A 33 4.02 -2.05 2.40
C ILE A 33 5.34 -2.84 2.49
N HIS A 34 6.47 -2.15 2.40
CA HIS A 34 7.81 -2.74 2.36
C HIS A 34 8.54 -2.54 3.69
N LYS A 35 8.04 -3.19 4.76
CA LYS A 35 8.60 -3.05 6.12
C LYS A 35 10.07 -3.43 6.21
N GLU A 36 10.51 -4.40 5.40
CA GLU A 36 11.91 -4.84 5.33
C GLU A 36 12.74 -4.07 4.27
N GLY A 37 12.16 -3.05 3.65
CA GLY A 37 12.78 -2.29 2.58
C GLY A 37 12.69 -2.96 1.20
N PRO A 38 13.46 -2.46 0.21
CA PRO A 38 13.34 -2.86 -1.18
C PRO A 38 13.79 -4.30 -1.43
N ARG A 39 12.84 -5.20 -1.76
CA ARG A 39 13.12 -6.59 -2.14
C ARG A 39 12.53 -6.94 -3.49
N CYS A 40 13.13 -7.93 -4.16
CA CYS A 40 12.61 -8.42 -5.44
C CYS A 40 11.35 -9.29 -5.22
N PRO A 41 10.21 -9.01 -5.86
CA PRO A 41 8.97 -9.78 -5.67
C PRO A 41 9.01 -11.19 -6.28
N ARG A 42 10.12 -11.61 -6.91
CA ARG A 42 10.26 -12.97 -7.47
C ARG A 42 11.23 -13.84 -6.68
N CYS A 43 12.40 -13.32 -6.32
CA CYS A 43 13.44 -14.10 -5.64
C CYS A 43 13.75 -13.59 -4.22
N ASP A 44 13.01 -12.59 -3.75
CA ASP A 44 13.07 -12.00 -2.40
C ASP A 44 14.43 -11.41 -1.97
N LYS A 45 15.42 -11.42 -2.87
CA LYS A 45 16.72 -10.77 -2.64
C LYS A 45 16.55 -9.25 -2.52
N ALA A 46 17.23 -8.68 -1.52
CA ALA A 46 17.27 -7.25 -1.28
C ALA A 46 17.90 -6.50 -2.46
N ILE A 47 17.39 -5.31 -2.74
CA ILE A 47 17.97 -4.39 -3.72
C ILE A 47 18.99 -3.52 -2.99
N THR A 48 20.27 -3.77 -3.23
CA THR A 48 21.37 -3.12 -2.51
C THR A 48 22.04 -1.98 -3.27
N SER A 49 21.86 -1.91 -4.60
CA SER A 49 22.44 -0.82 -5.38
C SER A 49 21.71 0.49 -5.11
N GLU A 50 22.46 1.57 -4.86
CA GLU A 50 21.93 2.92 -4.61
C GLU A 50 20.90 3.36 -5.66
N ARG A 51 21.25 3.28 -6.95
CA ARG A 51 20.33 3.59 -8.05
C ARG A 51 19.06 2.73 -8.03
N GLY A 52 19.18 1.46 -7.66
CA GLY A 52 18.03 0.56 -7.54
C GLY A 52 17.10 0.95 -6.39
N ILE A 53 17.66 1.36 -5.26
CA ILE A 53 16.92 1.86 -4.09
C ILE A 53 16.21 3.18 -4.42
N VAL A 54 16.91 4.13 -5.05
CA VAL A 54 16.30 5.39 -5.52
C VAL A 54 15.16 5.11 -6.49
N ASN A 55 15.39 4.31 -7.53
CA ASN A 55 14.34 3.95 -8.48
C ASN A 55 13.14 3.27 -7.80
N PHE A 56 13.37 2.40 -6.83
CA PHE A 56 12.31 1.72 -6.10
C PHE A 56 11.39 2.72 -5.39
N TYR A 57 11.97 3.65 -4.62
CA TYR A 57 11.22 4.65 -3.88
C TYR A 57 10.64 5.78 -4.75
N GLU A 58 11.07 5.91 -6.00
CA GLU A 58 10.49 6.79 -7.01
C GLU A 58 9.45 6.11 -7.90
N LEU A 59 9.06 4.86 -7.59
CA LEU A 59 8.15 4.03 -8.41
C LEU A 59 8.65 3.76 -9.85
N LYS A 60 9.94 3.96 -10.10
CA LYS A 60 10.58 3.66 -11.37
C LYS A 60 10.84 2.17 -11.50
N ARG A 61 11.19 1.74 -12.72
CA ARG A 61 11.61 0.37 -12.99
C ARG A 61 12.92 0.05 -12.25
N VAL A 62 12.91 -1.08 -11.55
CA VAL A 62 14.04 -1.67 -10.84
C VAL A 62 14.38 -2.99 -11.53
N PHE A 63 15.66 -3.23 -11.74
CA PHE A 63 16.18 -4.48 -12.30
C PHE A 63 16.82 -5.30 -11.19
N CYS A 64 16.33 -6.53 -10.97
CA CYS A 64 16.94 -7.45 -10.02
C CYS A 64 18.18 -8.10 -10.62
N LYS A 65 19.36 -7.87 -10.03
CA LYS A 65 20.61 -8.50 -10.47
C LYS A 65 20.67 -10.02 -10.27
N HIS A 66 19.84 -10.57 -9.38
CA HIS A 66 19.83 -12.01 -9.07
C HIS A 66 18.97 -12.83 -10.03
N CYS A 67 17.72 -12.42 -10.28
CA CYS A 67 16.77 -13.17 -11.11
C CYS A 67 16.39 -12.47 -12.43
N LYS A 68 17.02 -11.33 -12.74
CA LYS A 68 16.83 -10.53 -13.96
C LYS A 68 15.40 -9.98 -14.16
N LYS A 69 14.53 -10.06 -13.15
CA LYS A 69 13.18 -9.49 -13.21
C LYS A 69 13.24 -7.96 -13.22
N ILE A 70 12.43 -7.34 -14.07
CA ILE A 70 12.12 -5.91 -14.05
C ILE A 70 10.78 -5.73 -13.33
N PHE A 71 10.73 -4.79 -12.38
CA PHE A 71 9.55 -4.54 -11.56
C PHE A 71 9.52 -3.10 -11.04
N THR A 72 8.42 -2.68 -10.43
CA THR A 72 8.30 -1.43 -9.66
C THR A 72 8.04 -1.77 -8.20
N ALA A 73 8.12 -0.79 -7.29
CA ALA A 73 7.78 -1.02 -5.88
C ALA A 73 6.33 -1.48 -5.64
N LEU A 74 5.43 -1.36 -6.63
CA LEU A 74 4.05 -1.83 -6.52
C LEU A 74 3.86 -3.23 -7.12
N THR A 75 4.85 -3.76 -7.83
CA THR A 75 4.73 -5.09 -8.46
C THR A 75 4.60 -6.17 -7.39
N GLY A 76 3.55 -6.98 -7.49
CA GLY A 76 3.28 -8.05 -6.53
C GLY A 76 2.69 -7.57 -5.20
N THR A 77 2.33 -6.30 -5.08
CA THR A 77 1.58 -5.77 -3.94
C THR A 77 0.11 -5.62 -4.28
N VAL A 78 -0.73 -5.41 -3.26
CA VAL A 78 -2.16 -5.13 -3.43
C VAL A 78 -2.45 -3.83 -4.18
N LEU A 79 -1.45 -2.96 -4.33
CA LEU A 79 -1.53 -1.70 -5.04
C LEU A 79 -1.12 -1.81 -6.52
N ASN A 80 -0.74 -3.01 -6.98
CA ASN A 80 -0.34 -3.20 -8.37
C ASN A 80 -1.48 -2.85 -9.34
N GLY A 81 -1.16 -2.11 -10.40
CA GLY A 81 -2.14 -1.73 -11.44
C GLY A 81 -3.15 -0.65 -11.03
N MET A 82 -2.98 0.01 -9.88
CA MET A 82 -3.84 1.14 -9.55
C MET A 82 -3.70 2.30 -10.54
N GLN A 83 -4.81 3.03 -10.71
CA GLN A 83 -4.91 4.17 -11.63
C GLN A 83 -4.83 5.53 -10.91
N ILE A 84 -4.75 5.53 -9.58
CA ILE A 84 -4.59 6.75 -8.76
C ILE A 84 -3.16 6.81 -8.22
N ASP A 85 -2.65 8.02 -8.02
CA ASP A 85 -1.35 8.22 -7.38
C ASP A 85 -1.40 7.89 -5.87
N LEU A 86 -0.22 7.78 -5.25
CA LEU A 86 -0.11 7.34 -3.87
C LEU A 86 -0.59 8.39 -2.86
N ARG A 87 -0.51 9.68 -3.18
CA ARG A 87 -1.09 10.73 -2.34
C ARG A 87 -2.61 10.66 -2.33
N THR A 88 -3.22 10.50 -3.50
CA THR A 88 -4.67 10.33 -3.64
C THR A 88 -5.13 9.09 -2.87
N LEU A 89 -4.41 7.96 -2.99
CA LEU A 89 -4.69 6.76 -2.22
C LEU A 89 -4.59 6.99 -0.70
N TYR A 90 -3.54 7.68 -0.26
CA TYR A 90 -3.30 7.97 1.16
C TYR A 90 -4.42 8.85 1.73
N LEU A 91 -4.71 9.98 1.09
CA LEU A 91 -5.77 10.89 1.51
C LEU A 91 -7.15 10.22 1.49
N LEU A 92 -7.42 9.36 0.49
CA LEU A 92 -8.65 8.57 0.42
C LEU A 92 -8.78 7.67 1.66
N ALA A 93 -7.72 6.98 2.07
CA ALA A 93 -7.72 6.16 3.28
C ALA A 93 -7.95 6.98 4.55
N VAL A 94 -7.29 8.15 4.67
CA VAL A 94 -7.50 9.08 5.80
C VAL A 94 -8.95 9.54 5.88
N PHE A 95 -9.53 9.99 4.75
CA PHE A 95 -10.89 10.50 4.74
C PHE A 95 -11.93 9.41 5.03
N LEU A 96 -11.70 8.18 4.58
CA LEU A 96 -12.52 7.03 4.98
C LEU A 96 -12.41 6.74 6.48
N ALA A 97 -11.20 6.77 7.07
CA ALA A 97 -11.01 6.60 8.52
C ALA A 97 -11.68 7.71 9.35
N LEU A 98 -11.75 8.93 8.79
CA LEU A 98 -12.50 10.06 9.37
C LEU A 98 -14.01 9.99 9.11
N LYS A 99 -14.50 8.92 8.45
CA LYS A 99 -15.92 8.68 8.14
C LYS A 99 -16.56 9.81 7.31
N ILE A 100 -15.78 10.45 6.45
CA ILE A 100 -16.29 11.44 5.49
C ILE A 100 -17.17 10.74 4.44
N GLU A 101 -18.25 11.38 4.00
CA GLU A 101 -19.15 10.81 2.99
C GLU A 101 -18.40 10.57 1.66
N ARG A 102 -18.66 9.42 1.01
CA ARG A 102 -17.98 9.06 -0.26
C ARG A 102 -18.08 10.11 -1.35
N LYS A 103 -19.24 10.78 -1.49
CA LYS A 103 -19.43 11.85 -2.48
C LYS A 103 -18.53 13.05 -2.19
N GLU A 104 -18.36 13.37 -0.91
CA GLU A 104 -17.51 14.45 -0.46
C GLU A 104 -16.03 14.12 -0.67
N ILE A 105 -15.60 12.89 -0.35
CA ILE A 105 -14.25 12.38 -0.66
C ILE A 105 -13.96 12.49 -2.16
N ALA A 106 -14.89 12.01 -2.99
CA ALA A 106 -14.77 12.05 -4.45
C ALA A 106 -14.60 13.48 -4.96
N ARG A 107 -15.37 14.43 -4.41
CA ARG A 107 -15.28 15.86 -4.72
C ARG A 107 -13.94 16.47 -4.29
N MET A 108 -13.50 16.23 -3.05
CA MET A 108 -12.24 16.76 -2.52
C MET A 108 -11.03 16.24 -3.28
N LEU A 109 -11.02 14.95 -3.63
CA LEU A 109 -9.91 14.29 -4.32
C LEU A 109 -10.01 14.33 -5.85
N LYS A 110 -11.10 14.88 -6.40
CA LYS A 110 -11.37 14.97 -7.85
C LYS A 110 -11.31 13.60 -8.55
N ILE A 111 -11.90 12.59 -7.93
CA ILE A 111 -12.00 11.22 -8.47
C ILE A 111 -13.45 10.78 -8.58
N HIS A 112 -13.71 9.71 -9.30
CA HIS A 112 -15.06 9.15 -9.42
C HIS A 112 -15.51 8.51 -8.09
N THR A 113 -16.78 8.67 -7.71
CA THR A 113 -17.34 8.08 -6.48
C THR A 113 -17.20 6.56 -6.44
N GLU A 114 -17.27 5.89 -7.60
CA GLU A 114 -17.04 4.45 -7.69
C GLU A 114 -15.59 4.06 -7.36
N THR A 115 -14.61 4.91 -7.66
CA THR A 115 -13.22 4.72 -7.24
C THR A 115 -13.12 4.70 -5.72
N VAL A 116 -13.82 5.62 -5.03
CA VAL A 116 -13.87 5.65 -3.56
C VAL A 116 -14.47 4.36 -3.01
N ARG A 117 -15.60 3.92 -3.56
CA ARG A 117 -16.27 2.68 -3.15
C ARG A 117 -15.39 1.45 -3.36
N LEU A 118 -14.73 1.33 -4.50
CA LEU A 118 -13.84 0.21 -4.81
C LEU A 118 -12.66 0.15 -3.82
N TRP A 119 -12.05 1.30 -3.52
CA TRP A 119 -10.94 1.36 -2.57
C TRP A 119 -11.38 1.11 -1.13
N GLU A 120 -12.56 1.58 -0.73
CA GLU A 120 -13.15 1.23 0.57
C GLU A 120 -13.28 -0.29 0.73
N PHE A 121 -13.78 -0.99 -0.29
CA PHE A 121 -13.84 -2.46 -0.27
C PHE A 121 -12.46 -3.10 -0.23
N LYS A 122 -11.50 -2.58 -1.00
CA LYS A 122 -10.12 -3.07 -0.98
C LYS A 122 -9.48 -2.92 0.39
N PHE A 123 -9.62 -1.77 1.04
CA PHE A 123 -9.11 -1.55 2.39
C PHE A 123 -9.74 -2.50 3.41
N LYS A 124 -11.07 -2.65 3.38
CA LYS A 124 -11.76 -3.64 4.22
C LYS A 124 -11.29 -5.07 3.96
N ALA A 125 -11.04 -5.43 2.71
CA ALA A 125 -10.48 -6.74 2.37
C ALA A 125 -9.05 -6.89 2.90
N PHE A 126 -8.23 -5.84 2.89
CA PHE A 126 -6.88 -5.87 3.46
C PHE A 126 -6.93 -6.03 4.99
N GLU A 127 -7.86 -5.35 5.66
CA GLU A 127 -8.08 -5.47 7.11
C GLU A 127 -8.74 -6.81 7.50
N GLY A 128 -9.55 -7.40 6.60
CA GLY A 128 -10.26 -8.67 6.82
C GLY A 128 -9.49 -9.95 6.41
N LEU A 129 -8.43 -9.83 5.60
CA LEU A 129 -7.53 -10.95 5.27
C LEU A 129 -6.72 -11.42 6.49
N ASP A 130 -6.68 -10.64 7.56
CA ASP A 130 -6.08 -11.01 8.83
C ASP A 130 -6.93 -11.99 9.66
N ASP A 131 -8.25 -12.06 9.42
CA ASP A 131 -9.17 -12.85 10.25
C ASP A 131 -9.31 -14.31 9.77
N MET A 132 -8.90 -14.61 8.53
CA MET A 132 -8.99 -15.97 7.95
C MET A 132 -7.69 -16.79 8.04
N THR A 133 -6.55 -16.19 8.44
CA THR A 133 -5.29 -16.94 8.60
C THR A 133 -5.08 -17.53 10.01
N VAL A 134 -6.02 -17.31 10.93
CA VAL A 134 -5.96 -17.84 12.31
C VAL A 134 -6.87 -19.07 12.54
N LYS A 135 -7.65 -19.51 11.56
CA LYS A 135 -8.58 -20.67 11.71
C LYS A 135 -8.20 -21.93 10.92
N SER A 136 -6.92 -22.29 10.80
CA SER A 136 -6.53 -23.59 10.23
C SER A 136 -5.57 -24.44 11.06
N HIS A 137 -5.38 -24.17 12.35
CA HIS A 137 -4.64 -25.07 13.25
C HIS A 137 -5.32 -25.18 14.61
N PHE A 138 -6.47 -25.87 14.67
CA PHE A 138 -6.98 -26.54 15.87
C PHE A 138 -8.13 -27.47 15.47
N HIS A 139 -7.82 -28.57 14.79
CA HIS A 139 -8.57 -29.83 14.86
C HIS A 139 -7.62 -30.89 14.32
N ASP A 140 -7.02 -31.64 15.25
CA ASP A 140 -6.62 -33.04 15.14
C ASP A 140 -5.57 -33.33 16.21
N LEU A 141 -6.07 -33.70 17.40
CA LEU A 141 -5.43 -34.60 18.37
C LEU A 141 -6.55 -35.01 19.35
N GLN A 142 -7.35 -35.97 18.91
CA GLN A 142 -7.83 -37.05 19.79
C GLN A 142 -6.98 -38.27 19.50
#